data_AF-A0A944YWE6-F1
#
_entry.id   AF-A0A944YWE6-F1
#
_cell.length_a   1.000
_cell.length_b   1.000
_cell.length_c   1.000
_cell.angle_alpha   90.00
_cell.angle_beta   90.00
_cell.angle_gamma   90.00
#
_symmetry.space_group_name_H-M   'P 1'
#
loop_
_entity.id
_entity.type
_entity.pdbx_description
1 polymer ?
#
loop_
_entity_poly.entity_id
_entity_poly.type
_entity_poly.pdbx_seq_one_letter_code
_entity_poly.pdbx_strand_id
1 'polypeptide(L)'
;MSPSKTISNLLEPSFAPGVAGHVSGGPTPLIEITAATVYRGNTRVFDDFNLTLAQNESTAILGPNGAGKTTLLKLLTRELYPLWREFPVV
;
A
#
# COMPACT_ATOMS: atom_id res chain seq x y z
N MET A 1 6.39 38.26 -22.62
CA MET A 1 7.06 37.89 -21.36
C MET A 1 6.43 36.58 -20.86
N SER A 2 7.08 35.45 -21.10
CA SER A 2 6.87 34.19 -20.36
C SER A 2 7.95 34.14 -19.26
N PRO A 3 7.75 33.56 -18.06
CA PRO A 3 7.54 32.11 -17.80
C PRO A 3 6.38 31.89 -16.80
N SER A 4 5.86 30.70 -16.44
CA SER A 4 6.51 29.48 -15.98
C SER A 4 5.49 28.34 -15.93
N LYS A 5 5.91 27.14 -16.33
CA LYS A 5 5.17 25.88 -16.20
C LYS A 5 4.84 25.60 -14.73
N THR A 6 3.62 25.19 -14.42
CA THR A 6 3.39 24.27 -13.30
C THR A 6 2.32 23.26 -13.71
N ILE A 7 2.81 22.19 -14.31
CA ILE A 7 2.20 20.87 -14.33
C ILE A 7 1.95 20.43 -12.88
N SER A 8 0.78 20.71 -12.34
CA SER A 8 0.29 19.99 -11.17
C SER A 8 -0.46 18.78 -11.71
N ASN A 9 0.31 17.72 -11.90
CA ASN A 9 -0.19 16.39 -12.26
C ASN A 9 -1.11 15.96 -11.11
N LEU A 10 -2.42 16.19 -11.27
CA LEU A 10 -3.44 15.74 -10.33
C LEU A 10 -3.57 14.24 -10.50
N LEU A 11 -2.65 13.52 -9.85
CA LEU A 11 -2.73 12.08 -9.65
C LEU A 11 -3.62 11.88 -8.43
N GLU A 12 -4.93 11.88 -8.62
CA GLU A 12 -5.81 11.11 -7.75
C GLU A 12 -5.62 9.65 -8.17
N PRO A 13 -5.01 8.77 -7.37
CA PRO A 13 -5.08 7.34 -7.64
C PRO A 13 -6.51 6.88 -7.31
N SER A 14 -7.43 7.13 -8.24
CA SER A 14 -8.74 6.49 -8.26
C SER A 14 -8.57 5.02 -8.66
N PHE A 15 -8.08 4.19 -7.74
CA PHE A 15 -8.19 2.74 -7.87
C PHE A 15 -9.48 2.30 -7.19
N ALA A 16 -10.50 2.07 -8.01
CA ALA A 16 -11.78 1.50 -7.59
C ALA A 16 -11.57 0.07 -7.00
N PRO A 17 -12.35 -0.32 -5.98
CA PRO A 17 -12.22 -1.63 -5.36
C PRO A 17 -12.94 -2.66 -6.24
N GLY A 18 -12.16 -3.44 -7.00
CA GLY A 18 -12.65 -4.63 -7.69
C GLY A 18 -12.38 -4.61 -9.20
N VAL A 19 -11.48 -5.50 -9.61
CA VAL A 19 -11.17 -5.89 -10.99
C VAL A 19 -10.32 -4.87 -11.78
N ALA A 20 -9.00 -4.99 -11.63
CA ALA A 20 -8.05 -4.53 -12.65
C ALA A 20 -7.05 -5.65 -12.94
N GLY A 21 -7.42 -6.53 -13.86
CA GLY A 21 -6.44 -7.31 -14.59
C GLY A 21 -5.48 -6.35 -15.31
N HIS A 22 -4.20 -6.49 -15.02
CA HIS A 22 -3.04 -6.16 -15.85
C HIS A 22 -3.19 -4.97 -16.84
N VAL A 23 -2.82 -3.77 -16.38
CA VAL A 23 -2.40 -2.68 -17.27
C VAL A 23 -1.04 -3.07 -17.87
N SER A 24 -1.05 -3.50 -19.13
CA SER A 24 0.13 -3.81 -19.93
C SER A 24 1.00 -2.56 -20.09
N GLY A 25 2.03 -2.44 -19.24
CA GLY A 25 3.05 -1.38 -19.35
C GLY A 25 3.77 -1.04 -18.05
N GLY A 26 3.20 -1.38 -16.89
CA GLY A 26 3.84 -1.26 -15.58
C GLY A 26 4.35 -2.61 -15.05
N PRO A 27 5.26 -2.62 -14.06
CA PRO A 27 5.71 -3.86 -13.43
C PRO A 27 4.52 -4.59 -12.79
N THR A 28 4.36 -5.87 -13.11
CA THR A 28 3.26 -6.71 -12.60
C THR A 28 3.28 -6.75 -11.08
N PRO A 29 2.23 -6.33 -10.36
CA PRO A 29 2.21 -6.42 -8.90
C PRO A 29 2.15 -7.88 -8.47
N LEU A 30 3.06 -8.29 -7.59
CA LEU A 30 3.10 -9.62 -6.97
C LEU A 30 2.28 -9.63 -5.67
N ILE A 31 2.40 -8.59 -4.87
CA ILE A 31 1.65 -8.41 -3.62
C ILE A 31 1.15 -6.99 -3.56
N GLU A 32 -0.12 -6.83 -3.23
CA GLU A 32 -0.76 -5.54 -3.02
C GLU A 32 -1.51 -5.54 -1.68
N ILE A 33 -1.29 -4.48 -0.90
CA ILE A 33 -1.96 -4.20 0.35
C ILE A 33 -2.59 -2.82 0.19
N THR A 34 -3.90 -2.72 0.39
CA THR A 34 -4.67 -1.48 0.22
C THR A 34 -5.41 -1.14 1.51
N ALA A 35 -5.26 0.10 1.98
CA ALA A 35 -5.93 0.66 3.16
C ALA A 35 -5.90 -0.25 4.40
N ALA A 36 -4.78 -0.98 4.61
CA ALA A 36 -4.69 -1.94 5.69
C ALA A 36 -4.48 -1.26 7.04
N THR A 37 -5.40 -1.53 7.98
CA THR A 37 -5.21 -1.21 9.40
C THR A 37 -4.87 -2.46 10.17
N VAL A 38 -3.81 -2.39 10.97
CA VAL A 38 -3.21 -3.55 11.61
C VAL A 38 -2.91 -3.24 13.07
N TYR A 39 -3.33 -4.17 13.93
CA TYR A 39 -3.10 -4.09 15.36
C TYR A 39 -2.22 -5.25 15.85
N ARG A 40 -1.39 -4.96 16.84
CA ARG A 40 -0.70 -5.97 17.66
C ARG A 40 -1.10 -5.76 19.11
N GLY A 41 -1.97 -6.63 19.62
CA GLY A 41 -2.62 -6.40 20.91
C GLY A 41 -3.41 -5.09 20.86
N ASN A 42 -3.10 -4.17 21.77
CA ASN A 42 -3.74 -2.85 21.85
C ASN A 42 -3.05 -1.75 21.04
N THR A 43 -1.92 -2.06 20.38
CA THR A 43 -1.16 -1.06 19.62
C THR A 43 -1.55 -1.11 18.14
N ARG A 44 -2.03 0.01 17.60
CA ARG A 44 -2.19 0.19 16.15
C ARG A 44 -0.80 0.34 15.54
N VAL A 45 -0.38 -0.62 14.73
CA VAL A 45 0.94 -0.62 14.08
C VAL A 45 0.87 0.06 12.71
N PHE A 46 -0.18 -0.23 11.96
CA PHE A 46 -0.43 0.40 10.66
C PHE A 46 -1.84 0.97 10.64
N ASP A 47 -1.98 2.12 10.01
CA ASP A 47 -3.26 2.78 9.76
C ASP A 47 -3.30 3.21 8.30
N ASP A 48 -4.31 2.75 7.57
CA ASP A 48 -4.49 3.07 6.15
C ASP A 48 -3.22 2.82 5.31
N PHE A 49 -2.53 1.72 5.60
CA PHE A 49 -1.25 1.40 4.99
C PHE A 49 -1.43 0.79 3.61
N ASN A 50 -0.71 1.34 2.63
CA ASN A 50 -0.71 0.90 1.24
C ASN A 50 0.71 0.44 0.87
N LEU A 51 0.82 -0.74 0.27
CA LEU A 51 2.09 -1.30 -0.21
C LEU A 51 1.86 -2.12 -1.46
N THR A 52 2.66 -1.85 -2.48
CA THR A 52 2.71 -2.64 -3.71
C THR A 52 4.12 -3.17 -3.87
N LEU A 53 4.25 -4.49 -4.02
CA LEU A 53 5.50 -5.17 -4.32
C LEU A 53 5.39 -5.70 -5.75
N ALA A 54 6.28 -5.26 -6.63
CA ALA A 54 6.34 -5.74 -8.00
C ALA A 54 7.00 -7.11 -8.11
N GLN A 55 6.59 -7.88 -9.11
CA GLN A 55 7.24 -9.12 -9.49
C GLN A 55 8.63 -8.80 -10.05
N ASN A 56 9.62 -9.62 -9.68
CA ASN A 56 11.03 -9.48 -10.08
C ASN A 56 11.74 -8.23 -9.54
N GLU A 57 11.19 -7.58 -8.50
CA GLU A 57 11.85 -6.48 -7.79
C GLU A 57 12.36 -6.95 -6.41
N SER A 58 13.50 -6.40 -5.97
CA SER A 58 14.01 -6.56 -4.61
C SER A 58 13.71 -5.30 -3.79
N THR A 59 12.70 -5.37 -2.93
CA THR A 59 12.28 -4.26 -2.07
C THR A 59 12.90 -4.38 -0.69
N ALA A 60 13.57 -3.32 -0.22
CA ALA A 60 14.11 -3.24 1.13
C ALA A 60 13.15 -2.48 2.08
N ILE A 61 12.81 -3.09 3.21
CA ILE A 61 11.99 -2.45 4.25
C ILE A 61 12.94 -1.79 5.28
N LEU A 62 12.98 -0.47 5.30
CA LEU A 62 13.81 0.33 6.21
C LEU A 62 12.96 1.02 7.29
N GLY A 63 13.57 1.25 8.45
CA GLY A 63 12.93 2.02 9.53
C GLY A 63 13.57 1.74 10.89
N PRO A 64 13.29 2.56 11.91
CA PRO A 64 13.81 2.38 13.26
C PRO A 64 13.25 1.12 13.93
N ASN A 65 13.86 0.73 15.05
CA ASN A 65 13.32 -0.33 15.90
C ASN A 65 11.93 0.09 16.40
N GLY A 66 10.96 -0.81 16.31
CA GLY A 66 9.56 -0.52 16.64
C GLY A 66 8.69 0.02 15.50
N ALA A 67 9.26 0.34 14.32
CA ALA A 67 8.49 0.86 13.16
C ALA A 67 7.48 -0.13 12.53
N GLY A 68 7.31 -1.33 13.09
CA GLY A 68 6.35 -2.30 12.58
C GLY A 68 6.87 -3.24 11.47
N LYS A 69 8.16 -3.22 11.13
CA LYS A 69 8.74 -4.10 10.08
C LYS A 69 8.43 -5.59 10.27
N THR A 70 8.59 -6.12 11.47
CA THR A 70 8.22 -7.51 11.79
C THR A 70 6.72 -7.75 11.65
N THR A 71 5.90 -6.75 11.95
CA THR A 71 4.45 -6.81 11.74
C THR A 71 4.10 -6.84 10.25
N LEU A 72 4.81 -6.06 9.44
CA LEU A 72 4.65 -6.07 7.98
C LEU A 72 5.00 -7.44 7.40
N LEU A 73 6.13 -8.02 7.82
CA LEU A 73 6.51 -9.37 7.40
C LEU A 73 5.44 -10.40 7.78
N LYS A 74 4.88 -10.32 8.99
CA LYS A 74 3.78 -11.20 9.42
C LYS A 74 2.50 -11.03 8.62
N LEU A 75 2.24 -9.82 8.14
CA LEU A 75 1.11 -9.55 7.25
C LEU A 75 1.35 -10.18 5.88
N LEU A 76 2.55 -10.02 5.32
CA LEU A 76 2.96 -10.63 4.06
C LEU A 76 2.96 -12.17 4.11
N THR A 77 3.36 -12.77 5.25
CA THR A 77 3.33 -14.22 5.45
C THR A 77 1.97 -14.78 5.86
N ARG A 78 0.94 -13.92 5.97
CA ARG A 78 -0.42 -14.29 6.45
C ARG A 78 -0.49 -14.86 7.87
N GLU A 79 0.54 -14.60 8.69
CA GLU A 79 0.49 -14.87 10.14
C GLU A 79 -0.36 -13.83 10.89
N LEU A 80 -0.53 -12.65 10.29
CA LEU A 80 -1.32 -11.57 10.83
C LEU A 80 -2.24 -11.03 9.73
N TYR A 81 -3.50 -10.81 10.07
CA TYR A 81 -4.49 -10.27 9.16
C TYR A 81 -4.81 -8.81 9.52
N PRO A 82 -5.04 -7.95 8.51
CA PRO A 82 -5.55 -6.61 8.76
C PRO A 82 -6.96 -6.71 9.37
N LEU A 83 -7.35 -5.66 10.10
CA LEU A 83 -8.73 -5.54 10.53
C LEU A 83 -9.63 -5.41 9.32
N TRP A 84 -10.75 -6.14 9.35
CA TRP A 84 -11.83 -5.90 8.42
C TRP A 84 -12.38 -4.49 8.65
N ARG A 85 -12.35 -3.67 7.61
CA ARG A 85 -13.08 -2.42 7.55
C ARG A 85 -14.14 -2.61 6.48
N GLU A 86 -15.41 -2.41 6.83
CA GLU A 86 -16.43 -2.23 5.81
C GLU A 86 -15.95 -1.07 4.92
N PHE A 87 -15.83 -1.32 3.61
CA PHE A 87 -15.43 -0.29 2.65
C PHE A 87 -16.24 0.98 2.95
N PRO A 88 -15.63 2.18 2.91
CA PRO A 88 -16.43 3.39 2.95
C PRO A 88 -17.41 3.31 1.77
N VAL A 89 -18.70 3.19 2.09
CA VAL A 89 -19.78 3.39 1.13
C VAL A 89 -19.65 4.87 0.74
N VAL A 90 -19.11 5.10 -0.45
CA VAL A 90 -19.05 6.41 -1.10
C VAL A 90 -20.44 7.01 -1.25
#